data_AF-G3X3E0-F1
#
_entry.id   AF-G3X3E0-F1
#
_cell.length_a   1.000
_cell.length_b   1.000
_cell.length_c   1.000
_cell.angle_alpha   90.00
_cell.angle_beta   90.00
_cell.angle_gamma   90.00
#
_symmetry.space_group_name_H-M   'P 1'
#
loop_
_entity.id
_entity.type
_entity.pdbx_description
1 polymer ?
#
loop_
_entity_poly.entity_id
_entity_poly.type
_entity_poly.pdbx_seq_one_letter_code
_entity_poly.pdbx_strand_id
1 'polypeptide(L)'
;MNVPDPGPAAAAAAAAAFMMLMVDGDRDRDGGRVGDREQSESQSEPLHNGAQELALFLTPEPGAEVKEVEANIEDMLLRLEEFCGLTDMIRNDTSKILDENIPLVKAKVMEMNGIYTKVEKLEAFVKMVGHHVSFLEAQVLQAEKDYGTFPHSIRKWLQSTSLPAFRNKQSTPVPQMYELPTLYRTEDYFPMEMPGTKCPTP
;
A
#
# COMPACT_ATOMS: atom_id res chain seq x y z
N MET A 1 -22.53 -1.15 -50.31
CA MET A 1 -23.59 -1.64 -49.40
C MET A 1 -22.88 -2.15 -48.16
N ASN A 2 -23.03 -1.45 -47.03
CA ASN A 2 -22.40 -1.82 -45.77
C ASN A 2 -23.44 -2.64 -44.98
N VAL A 3 -23.18 -3.92 -44.74
CA VAL A 3 -24.04 -4.76 -43.89
C VAL A 3 -23.71 -4.39 -42.45
N PRO A 4 -24.68 -3.94 -41.63
CA PRO A 4 -24.40 -3.56 -40.25
C PRO A 4 -24.07 -4.81 -39.43
N ASP A 5 -22.97 -4.72 -38.68
CA ASP A 5 -22.53 -5.74 -37.73
C ASP A 5 -23.63 -5.96 -36.66
N PRO A 6 -24.07 -7.20 -36.40
CA PRO A 6 -25.04 -7.47 -35.36
C PRO A 6 -24.42 -7.16 -34.00
N GLY A 7 -24.92 -6.11 -33.35
CA GLY A 7 -24.46 -5.70 -32.02
C GLY A 7 -24.59 -6.83 -30.99
N PRO A 8 -23.85 -6.74 -29.87
CA PRO A 8 -23.68 -7.81 -28.88
C PRO A 8 -24.98 -8.37 -28.29
N ALA A 9 -26.07 -7.59 -28.33
CA ALA A 9 -27.40 -8.03 -27.90
C ALA A 9 -28.03 -9.09 -28.84
N ALA A 10 -27.77 -9.02 -30.16
CA ALA A 10 -28.29 -9.97 -31.13
C ALA A 10 -27.58 -11.32 -31.05
N ALA A 11 -26.27 -11.31 -30.78
CA ALA A 11 -25.48 -12.52 -30.55
C ALA A 11 -25.92 -13.25 -29.26
N ALA A 12 -26.17 -12.51 -28.18
CA ALA A 12 -26.67 -13.09 -26.92
C ALA A 12 -28.08 -13.70 -27.07
N ALA A 13 -28.97 -13.07 -27.85
CA ALA A 13 -30.30 -13.60 -28.12
C ALA A 13 -30.26 -14.91 -28.94
N ALA A 14 -29.35 -15.01 -29.91
CA ALA A 14 -29.16 -16.23 -30.70
C ALA A 14 -28.63 -17.40 -29.85
N ALA A 15 -27.68 -17.13 -28.96
CA ALA A 15 -27.15 -18.13 -28.03
C ALA A 15 -28.20 -18.64 -27.04
N ALA A 16 -29.03 -17.74 -26.50
CA ALA A 16 -30.13 -18.11 -25.60
C ALA A 16 -31.21 -18.95 -26.31
N ALA A 17 -31.53 -18.62 -27.57
CA ALA A 17 -32.50 -19.39 -28.36
C ALA A 17 -31.98 -20.81 -28.67
N PHE A 18 -30.68 -20.96 -28.94
CA PHE A 18 -30.06 -22.26 -29.19
C PHE A 18 -30.06 -23.17 -27.94
N MET A 19 -29.79 -22.60 -26.76
CA MET A 19 -29.87 -23.36 -25.50
C MET A 19 -31.30 -23.78 -25.15
N MET A 20 -32.32 -22.94 -25.42
CA MET A 20 -33.71 -23.33 -25.18
C MET A 20 -34.18 -24.48 -26.08
N LEU A 21 -33.70 -24.55 -27.33
CA LEU A 21 -34.02 -25.64 -28.26
C LEU A 21 -33.43 -27.00 -27.83
N MET A 22 -32.37 -27.01 -27.00
CA MET A 22 -31.76 -28.23 -26.51
C MET A 22 -32.39 -28.77 -25.21
N VAL A 23 -33.30 -28.01 -24.57
CA VAL A 23 -33.90 -28.37 -23.28
C VAL A 23 -35.28 -29.03 -23.40
N ASP A 24 -35.97 -28.93 -24.55
CA ASP A 24 -37.35 -29.43 -24.73
C ASP A 24 -37.44 -30.86 -25.33
N GLY A 25 -36.36 -31.64 -25.22
CA GLY A 25 -36.20 -32.91 -25.93
C GLY A 25 -36.63 -34.18 -25.19
N ASP A 26 -37.25 -34.11 -24.01
CA ASP A 26 -37.62 -35.35 -23.30
C ASP A 26 -38.75 -35.13 -22.26
N ARG A 27 -40.01 -35.37 -22.65
CA ARG A 27 -41.08 -35.88 -21.74
C ARG A 27 -42.41 -36.21 -22.44
N ASP A 28 -42.90 -37.39 -22.03
CA ASP A 28 -44.26 -37.93 -22.06
C ASP A 28 -44.76 -38.69 -23.30
N ARG A 29 -44.86 -40.02 -23.15
CA ARG A 29 -46.19 -40.67 -23.00
C ARG A 29 -46.09 -42.15 -22.60
N ASP A 30 -46.48 -42.41 -21.35
CA ASP A 30 -47.01 -43.68 -20.87
C ASP A 30 -48.40 -43.94 -21.45
N GLY A 31 -48.71 -45.19 -21.75
CA GLY A 31 -49.95 -45.61 -22.39
C GLY A 31 -50.01 -47.14 -22.56
N GLY A 32 -50.52 -47.82 -21.54
CA GLY A 32 -50.71 -49.28 -21.58
C GLY A 32 -51.84 -49.75 -22.50
N ARG A 33 -51.73 -51.00 -23.00
CA ARG A 33 -52.88 -51.91 -23.20
C ARG A 33 -52.46 -53.36 -23.44
N VAL A 34 -53.15 -54.25 -22.72
CA VAL A 34 -53.29 -55.69 -22.95
C VAL A 34 -54.18 -55.93 -24.18
N GLY A 35 -53.88 -56.96 -24.98
CA GLY A 35 -54.77 -57.48 -26.02
C GLY A 35 -54.12 -58.55 -26.89
N ASP A 36 -54.61 -59.78 -26.79
CA ASP A 36 -54.13 -61.00 -27.43
C ASP A 36 -54.22 -61.02 -28.97
N ARG A 37 -53.38 -61.91 -29.52
CA ARG A 37 -53.69 -62.94 -30.53
C ARG A 37 -53.21 -62.71 -31.98
N GLU A 38 -52.61 -63.81 -32.45
CA GLU A 38 -52.49 -64.30 -33.83
C GLU A 38 -51.18 -64.00 -34.58
N GLN A 39 -50.32 -65.01 -34.51
CA GLN A 39 -49.40 -65.41 -35.56
C GLN A 39 -49.96 -65.12 -36.95
N SER A 40 -49.21 -64.36 -37.73
CA SER A 40 -49.19 -64.46 -39.18
C SER A 40 -47.78 -64.12 -39.62
N GLU A 41 -46.94 -65.15 -39.71
CA GLU A 41 -45.75 -65.14 -40.55
C GLU A 41 -46.22 -64.82 -41.98
N SER A 42 -46.02 -63.57 -42.38
CA SER A 42 -46.23 -63.09 -43.75
C SER A 42 -45.08 -62.17 -44.06
N GLN A 43 -44.29 -62.61 -45.03
CA GLN A 43 -43.02 -62.05 -45.47
C GLN A 43 -43.02 -60.51 -45.55
N SER A 44 -42.23 -59.86 -44.71
CA SER A 44 -41.90 -58.44 -44.85
C SER A 44 -40.44 -58.20 -44.49
N GLU A 45 -39.55 -58.88 -45.20
CA GLU A 45 -38.08 -58.73 -45.13
C GLU A 45 -37.52 -58.49 -46.54
N PRO A 46 -37.86 -57.35 -47.16
CA PRO A 46 -36.81 -56.60 -47.87
C PRO A 46 -36.80 -55.08 -47.57
N LEU A 47 -37.92 -54.52 -47.10
CA LEU A 47 -38.07 -53.06 -46.93
C LEU A 47 -37.49 -52.55 -45.61
N HIS A 48 -37.54 -53.35 -44.55
CA HIS A 48 -36.92 -53.00 -43.26
C HIS A 48 -35.39 -52.97 -43.38
N ASN A 49 -34.83 -53.89 -44.17
CA ASN A 49 -33.41 -53.94 -44.50
C ASN A 49 -32.97 -52.73 -45.33
N GLY A 50 -33.74 -52.34 -46.35
CA GLY A 50 -33.46 -51.14 -47.15
C GLY A 50 -33.57 -49.84 -46.34
N ALA A 51 -34.55 -49.72 -45.42
CA ALA A 51 -34.66 -48.57 -44.53
C ALA A 51 -33.50 -48.50 -43.52
N GLN A 52 -33.04 -49.66 -43.04
CA GLN A 52 -31.89 -49.77 -42.13
C GLN A 52 -30.55 -49.46 -42.84
N GLU A 53 -30.41 -49.86 -44.11
CA GLU A 53 -29.26 -49.54 -44.95
C GLU A 53 -29.21 -48.04 -45.30
N LEU A 54 -30.36 -47.43 -45.61
CA LEU A 54 -30.46 -45.98 -45.80
C LEU A 54 -30.20 -45.21 -44.49
N ALA A 55 -30.66 -45.73 -43.35
CA ALA A 55 -30.38 -45.13 -42.05
C ALA A 55 -28.88 -45.08 -41.75
N LEU A 56 -28.12 -46.14 -42.10
CA LEU A 56 -26.65 -46.18 -41.96
C LEU A 56 -25.93 -45.10 -42.78
N PHE A 57 -26.44 -44.75 -43.96
CA PHE A 57 -25.93 -43.62 -44.76
C PHE A 57 -26.31 -42.25 -44.20
N LEU A 58 -27.44 -42.17 -43.50
CA LEU A 58 -27.97 -40.94 -42.90
C LEU A 58 -27.49 -40.70 -41.46
N THR A 59 -26.93 -41.71 -40.81
CA THR A 59 -26.14 -41.62 -39.58
C THR A 59 -24.66 -41.77 -39.90
N PRO A 60 -23.99 -40.76 -40.49
CA PRO A 60 -22.55 -40.77 -40.59
C PRO A 60 -21.98 -40.82 -39.16
N GLU A 61 -21.10 -41.79 -38.89
CA GLU A 61 -20.23 -41.76 -37.70
C GLU A 61 -19.49 -40.40 -37.72
N PRO A 62 -19.42 -39.67 -36.60
CA PRO A 62 -18.76 -38.37 -36.57
C PRO A 62 -17.35 -38.52 -37.17
N GLY A 63 -17.17 -37.86 -38.32
CA GLY A 63 -15.93 -37.93 -39.09
C GLY A 63 -14.74 -37.42 -38.28
N ALA A 64 -13.52 -37.81 -38.68
CA ALA A 64 -12.29 -37.40 -38.02
C ALA A 64 -12.19 -35.87 -37.81
N GLU A 65 -12.72 -35.09 -38.74
CA GLU A 65 -12.77 -33.62 -38.67
C GLU A 65 -13.65 -33.11 -37.51
N VAL A 66 -14.77 -33.77 -37.19
CA VAL A 66 -15.65 -33.38 -36.07
C VAL A 66 -14.94 -33.62 -34.74
N LYS A 67 -14.23 -34.75 -34.60
CA LYS A 67 -13.43 -35.08 -33.41
C LYS A 67 -12.24 -34.13 -33.22
N GLU A 68 -11.61 -33.69 -34.31
CA GLU A 68 -10.54 -32.69 -34.24
C GLU A 68 -11.06 -31.33 -33.77
N VAL A 69 -12.23 -30.91 -34.27
CA VAL A 69 -12.89 -29.68 -33.81
C VAL A 69 -13.28 -29.78 -32.34
N GLU A 70 -13.83 -30.90 -31.89
CA GLU A 70 -14.17 -31.15 -30.48
C GLU A 70 -12.92 -31.05 -29.58
N ALA A 71 -11.82 -31.71 -29.95
CA ALA A 71 -10.56 -31.63 -29.22
C ALA A 71 -9.99 -30.20 -29.17
N ASN A 72 -10.11 -29.43 -30.25
CA ASN A 72 -9.70 -28.02 -30.26
C ASN A 72 -10.60 -27.15 -29.37
N ILE A 73 -11.91 -27.43 -29.31
CA ILE A 73 -12.82 -26.73 -28.40
C ILE A 73 -12.44 -27.01 -26.96
N GLU A 74 -12.15 -28.27 -26.62
CA GLU A 74 -11.69 -28.64 -25.27
C GLU A 74 -10.38 -27.93 -24.90
N ASP A 75 -9.38 -27.89 -25.79
CA ASP A 75 -8.12 -27.15 -25.57
C ASP A 75 -8.36 -25.64 -25.38
N MET A 76 -9.25 -25.04 -26.18
CA MET A 76 -9.60 -23.63 -26.02
C MET A 76 -10.33 -23.35 -24.71
N LEU A 77 -11.23 -24.23 -24.27
CA LEU A 77 -11.93 -24.09 -22.99
C LEU A 77 -10.97 -24.20 -21.81
N LEU A 78 -10.01 -25.12 -21.87
CA LEU A 78 -8.97 -25.25 -20.85
C LEU A 78 -8.12 -23.97 -20.77
N ARG A 79 -7.67 -23.43 -21.90
CA ARG A 79 -6.93 -22.15 -21.95
C ARG A 79 -7.73 -20.98 -21.40
N LEU A 80 -9.05 -20.97 -21.62
CA LEU A 80 -9.94 -19.94 -21.06
C LEU A 80 -10.05 -20.07 -19.54
N GLU A 81 -10.12 -21.28 -18.99
CA GLU A 81 -10.10 -21.51 -17.55
C GLU A 81 -8.79 -21.03 -16.93
N GLU A 82 -7.65 -21.34 -17.54
CA GLU A 82 -6.33 -20.84 -17.11
C GLU A 82 -6.27 -19.31 -17.15
N PHE A 83 -6.78 -18.69 -18.22
CA PHE A 83 -6.84 -17.23 -18.33
C PHE A 83 -7.74 -16.59 -17.26
N CYS A 84 -8.86 -17.22 -16.93
CA CYS A 84 -9.72 -16.79 -15.82
C CYS A 84 -8.94 -16.85 -14.50
N GLY A 85 -8.23 -17.95 -14.25
CA GLY A 85 -7.39 -18.11 -13.05
C GLY A 85 -6.29 -17.05 -12.93
N LEU A 86 -5.61 -16.73 -14.03
CA LEU A 86 -4.61 -15.65 -14.08
C LEU A 86 -5.25 -14.29 -13.79
N THR A 87 -6.43 -14.02 -14.36
CA THR A 87 -7.16 -12.76 -14.15
C THR A 87 -7.60 -12.59 -12.69
N ASP A 88 -8.08 -13.66 -12.07
CA ASP A 88 -8.48 -13.65 -10.66
C ASP A 88 -7.29 -13.47 -9.73
N MET A 89 -6.14 -14.05 -10.06
CA MET A 89 -4.88 -13.82 -9.34
C MET A 89 -4.47 -12.35 -9.42
N ILE A 90 -4.46 -11.77 -10.62
CA ILE A 90 -4.14 -10.34 -10.82
C ILE A 90 -5.12 -9.46 -10.04
N ARG A 91 -6.42 -9.78 -10.08
CA ARG A 91 -7.43 -9.05 -9.31
C ARG A 91 -7.13 -9.11 -7.81
N ASN A 92 -6.87 -10.30 -7.27
CA ASN A 92 -6.56 -10.49 -5.86
C ASN A 92 -5.29 -9.74 -5.44
N ASP A 93 -4.22 -9.86 -6.20
CA ASP A 93 -2.96 -9.15 -5.94
C ASP A 93 -3.15 -7.63 -6.00
N THR A 94 -3.94 -7.14 -6.96
CA THR A 94 -4.29 -5.73 -7.07
C THR A 94 -5.07 -5.27 -5.83
N SER A 95 -6.09 -6.02 -5.41
CA SER A 95 -6.83 -5.72 -4.18
C SER A 95 -5.91 -5.70 -2.97
N LYS A 96 -5.03 -6.69 -2.83
CA LYS A 96 -4.04 -6.73 -1.73
C LYS A 96 -3.10 -5.53 -1.74
N ILE A 97 -2.65 -5.09 -2.92
CA ILE A 97 -1.81 -3.90 -3.03
C ILE A 97 -2.57 -2.65 -2.56
N LEU A 98 -3.80 -2.46 -3.04
CA LEU A 98 -4.61 -1.29 -2.75
C LEU A 98 -5.11 -1.23 -1.31
N ASP A 99 -5.56 -2.36 -0.77
CA ASP A 99 -6.25 -2.43 0.52
C ASP A 99 -5.30 -2.65 1.70
N GLU A 100 -4.15 -3.29 1.48
CA GLU A 100 -3.20 -3.63 2.56
C GLU A 100 -1.86 -2.91 2.40
N ASN A 101 -1.18 -3.11 1.27
CA ASN A 101 0.22 -2.71 1.13
C ASN A 101 0.39 -1.19 1.04
N ILE A 102 -0.43 -0.51 0.23
CA ILE A 102 -0.39 0.94 0.11
C ILE A 102 -0.68 1.63 1.46
N PRO A 103 -1.75 1.27 2.20
CA PRO A 103 -1.99 1.80 3.54
C PRO A 103 -0.85 1.52 4.53
N LEU A 104 -0.26 0.32 4.48
CA LEU A 104 0.87 -0.04 5.33
C LEU A 104 2.10 0.82 5.06
N VAL A 105 2.47 0.98 3.79
CA VAL A 105 3.59 1.85 3.37
C VAL A 105 3.30 3.29 3.77
N LYS A 106 2.08 3.78 3.56
CA LYS A 106 1.67 5.13 3.99
C LYS A 106 1.84 5.31 5.51
N ALA A 107 1.42 4.35 6.31
CA ALA A 107 1.60 4.38 7.77
C ALA A 107 3.09 4.46 8.14
N LYS A 108 3.94 3.66 7.48
CA LYS A 108 5.39 3.69 7.68
C LYS A 108 6.04 5.01 7.29
N VAL A 109 5.61 5.63 6.19
CA VAL A 109 6.06 6.97 5.81
C VAL A 109 5.66 8.02 6.86
N MET A 110 4.46 7.92 7.44
CA MET A 110 4.01 8.81 8.50
C MET A 110 4.85 8.64 9.79
N GLU A 111 5.16 7.40 10.18
CA GLU A 111 6.09 7.13 11.29
C GLU A 111 7.45 7.79 11.04
N MET A 112 7.99 7.66 9.82
CA MET A 112 9.26 8.25 9.41
C MET A 112 9.22 9.79 9.43
N ASN A 113 8.12 10.41 9.02
CA ASN A 113 7.94 11.87 9.13
C ASN A 113 8.00 12.34 10.59
N GLY A 114 7.44 11.56 11.52
CA GLY A 114 7.56 11.82 12.96
C GLY A 114 9.02 11.79 13.45
N ILE A 115 9.85 10.90 12.90
CA ILE A 115 11.29 10.87 13.20
C ILE A 115 11.98 12.11 12.65
N TYR A 116 11.72 12.51 11.40
CA TYR A 116 12.31 13.72 10.83
C TYR A 116 11.96 14.97 11.62
N THR A 117 10.71 15.09 12.08
CA THR A 117 10.30 16.19 12.97
C THR A 117 11.12 16.22 14.28
N LYS A 118 11.45 15.04 14.85
CA LYS A 118 12.32 14.97 16.04
C LYS A 118 13.75 15.40 15.72
N VAL A 119 14.26 15.05 14.54
CA VAL A 119 15.60 15.48 14.07
C VAL A 119 15.63 16.99 13.90
N GLU A 120 14.61 17.60 13.29
CA GLU A 120 14.52 19.06 13.14
C GLU A 120 14.49 19.79 14.49
N LYS A 121 13.72 19.29 15.47
CA LYS A 121 13.71 19.83 16.84
C LYS A 121 15.07 19.74 17.50
N LEU A 122 15.76 18.61 17.35
CA LEU A 122 17.10 18.42 17.88
C LEU A 122 18.10 19.37 17.22
N GLU A 123 18.01 19.58 15.91
CA GLU A 123 18.86 20.53 15.19
C GLU A 123 18.64 21.96 15.70
N ALA A 124 17.38 22.39 15.86
CA ALA A 124 17.05 23.70 16.42
C ALA A 124 17.62 23.87 17.84
N PHE A 125 17.50 22.83 18.66
CA PHE A 125 18.08 22.80 20.01
C PHE A 125 19.60 22.96 19.96
N VAL A 126 20.31 22.16 19.15
CA VAL A 126 21.78 22.24 19.03
C VAL A 126 22.23 23.61 18.52
N LYS A 127 21.50 24.22 17.58
CA LYS A 127 21.77 25.60 17.12
C LYS A 127 21.64 26.62 18.25
N MET A 128 20.61 26.50 19.08
CA MET A 128 20.42 27.37 20.25
C MET A 128 21.53 27.20 21.28
N VAL A 129 21.91 25.96 21.59
CA VAL A 129 23.06 25.67 22.46
C VAL A 129 24.32 26.34 21.92
N GLY A 130 24.59 26.18 20.63
CA GLY A 130 25.72 26.81 19.95
C GLY A 130 25.72 28.34 20.12
N HIS A 131 24.57 28.98 19.91
CA HIS A 131 24.43 30.43 20.13
C HIS A 131 24.75 30.85 21.57
N HIS A 132 24.26 30.11 22.56
CA HIS A 132 24.51 30.40 23.97
C HIS A 132 25.99 30.23 24.34
N VAL A 133 26.66 29.19 23.82
CA VAL A 133 28.09 28.97 24.03
C VAL A 133 28.91 30.10 23.41
N SER A 134 28.66 30.47 22.16
CA SER A 134 29.35 31.59 21.51
C SER A 134 29.15 32.91 22.25
N PHE A 135 27.96 33.13 22.79
CA PHE A 135 27.68 34.31 23.61
C PHE A 135 28.47 34.33 24.92
N LEU A 136 28.53 33.20 25.64
CA LEU A 136 29.35 33.08 26.85
C LEU A 136 30.84 33.22 26.56
N GLU A 137 31.33 32.61 25.48
CA GLU A 137 32.73 32.72 25.04
C GLU A 137 33.10 34.18 24.78
N ALA A 138 32.24 34.94 24.09
CA ALA A 138 32.46 36.37 23.86
C ALA A 138 32.55 37.17 25.17
N GLN A 139 31.69 36.86 26.16
CA GLN A 139 31.75 37.52 27.48
C GLN A 139 33.01 37.17 28.26
N VAL A 140 33.45 35.91 28.22
CA VAL A 140 34.69 35.48 28.87
C VAL A 140 35.89 36.16 28.23
N LEU A 141 35.98 36.18 26.89
CA LEU A 141 37.05 36.88 26.17
C LEU A 141 37.09 38.37 26.49
N GLN A 142 35.92 39.01 26.60
CA GLN A 142 35.83 40.43 26.98
C GLN A 142 36.33 40.65 28.42
N ALA A 143 35.92 39.82 29.38
CA ALA A 143 36.40 39.88 30.75
C ALA A 143 37.92 39.62 30.84
N GLU A 144 38.44 38.62 30.13
CA GLU A 144 39.88 38.35 30.07
C GLU A 144 40.65 39.53 29.47
N LYS A 145 40.12 40.22 28.47
CA LYS A 145 40.74 41.44 27.95
C LYS A 145 40.75 42.57 28.96
N ASP A 146 39.62 42.79 29.64
CA ASP A 146 39.43 43.90 30.58
C ASP A 146 40.22 43.70 31.89
N TYR A 147 40.46 42.44 32.30
CA TYR A 147 41.11 42.09 33.57
C TYR A 147 42.43 41.31 33.45
N GLY A 148 42.76 40.76 32.28
CA GLY A 148 43.93 39.89 32.06
C GLY A 148 45.23 40.64 31.75
N THR A 149 45.17 41.93 31.40
CA THR A 149 46.37 42.78 31.47
C THR A 149 46.52 43.26 32.90
N PHE A 150 47.61 42.88 33.57
CA PHE A 150 47.96 43.48 34.87
C PHE A 150 47.93 44.99 34.70
N PRO A 151 46.99 45.71 35.35
CA PRO A 151 46.72 47.09 35.02
C PRO A 151 48.02 47.87 35.12
N HIS A 152 48.42 48.48 34.01
CA HIS A 152 49.69 49.20 33.89
C HIS A 152 49.81 50.29 34.98
N SER A 153 48.67 50.77 35.47
CA SER A 153 48.49 51.64 36.62
C SER A 153 48.98 51.03 37.94
N ILE A 154 48.75 49.74 38.18
CA ILE A 154 49.27 49.03 39.36
C ILE A 154 50.77 48.76 39.19
N ARG A 155 51.25 48.47 37.97
CA ARG A 155 52.70 48.36 37.70
C ARG A 155 53.40 49.70 37.96
N LYS A 156 52.83 50.81 37.49
CA LYS A 156 53.31 52.17 37.76
C LYS A 156 53.21 52.55 39.23
N TRP A 157 52.13 52.18 39.93
CA TRP A 157 51.97 52.43 41.37
C TRP A 157 52.97 51.66 42.22
N LEU A 158 53.22 50.38 41.90
CA LEU A 158 54.25 49.57 42.55
C LEU A 158 55.67 50.05 42.21
N GLN A 159 55.89 50.61 41.01
CA GLN A 159 57.13 51.27 40.63
C GLN A 159 57.30 52.68 41.23
N SER A 160 56.25 53.24 41.84
CA SER A 160 56.25 54.60 42.41
C SER A 160 56.07 54.61 43.93
N THR A 161 56.54 53.58 44.63
CA THR A 161 56.74 53.65 46.08
C THR A 161 57.93 54.55 46.44
N SER A 162 57.77 55.86 46.23
CA SER A 162 58.16 56.88 47.20
C SER A 162 56.89 57.66 47.52
N LEU A 163 56.38 57.50 48.74
CA LEU A 163 55.11 58.07 49.22
C LEU A 163 54.99 59.58 48.91
N PRO A 164 53.78 60.06 48.57
CA PRO A 164 53.11 60.89 49.56
C PRO A 164 51.62 60.61 49.70
N ALA A 165 51.10 61.14 50.80
CA ALA A 165 49.76 60.93 51.33
C ALA A 165 48.70 61.84 50.69
N PHE A 166 47.44 61.50 51.00
CA PHE A 166 46.20 62.28 50.86
C PHE A 166 45.44 62.26 49.52
N ARG A 167 44.35 61.46 49.58
CA ARG A 167 42.95 61.86 49.33
C ARG A 167 42.59 62.27 47.90
N ASN A 168 42.13 61.28 47.13
CA ASN A 168 41.22 61.49 46.02
C ASN A 168 39.97 60.63 46.20
N LYS A 169 38.79 61.26 46.04
CA LYS A 169 37.50 60.58 45.95
C LYS A 169 37.51 59.76 44.67
N GLN A 170 37.89 58.49 44.77
CA GLN A 170 37.74 57.55 43.66
C GLN A 170 36.26 57.20 43.59
N SER A 171 35.60 57.62 42.51
CA SER A 171 34.32 57.03 42.13
C SER A 171 34.58 55.55 41.91
N THR A 172 34.14 54.72 42.85
CA THR A 172 34.13 53.27 42.70
C THR A 172 33.45 52.96 41.36
N PRO A 173 34.10 52.24 40.42
CA PRO A 173 33.35 51.64 39.33
C PRO A 173 32.31 50.76 40.03
N VAL A 174 31.03 51.06 39.82
CA VAL A 174 29.95 50.18 40.28
C VAL A 174 30.34 48.78 39.83
N PRO A 175 30.43 47.78 40.74
CA PRO A 175 30.62 46.41 40.32
C PRO A 175 29.47 46.13 39.37
N GLN A 176 29.76 45.99 38.08
CA GLN A 176 28.75 45.51 37.16
C GLN A 176 28.41 44.11 37.68
N MET A 177 27.27 43.99 38.34
CA MET A 177 26.73 42.70 38.75
C MET A 177 26.63 41.91 37.45
N TYR A 178 27.49 40.91 37.32
CA TYR A 178 27.41 39.97 36.23
C TYR A 178 26.05 39.27 36.36
N GLU A 179 25.12 39.62 35.48
CA GLU A 179 23.84 38.96 35.38
C GLU A 179 24.03 37.69 34.56
N LEU A 180 23.86 36.54 35.22
CA LEU A 180 24.00 35.25 34.55
C LEU A 180 22.94 35.16 33.45
N PRO A 181 23.35 34.99 32.18
CA PRO A 181 22.40 34.85 31.08
C PRO A 181 21.48 33.67 31.33
N THR A 182 20.20 33.81 30.99
CA THR A 182 19.24 32.71 31.06
C THR A 182 19.65 31.63 30.05
N LEU A 183 20.29 30.58 30.55
CA LEU A 183 20.69 29.44 29.73
C LEU A 183 19.48 28.57 29.40
N TYR A 184 19.59 27.86 28.27
CA TYR A 184 18.56 26.92 27.88
C TYR A 184 18.47 25.78 28.92
N ARG A 185 17.26 25.28 29.12
CA ARG A 185 16.97 24.11 29.94
C ARG A 185 16.48 23.00 29.02
N THR A 186 17.14 21.85 29.05
CA THR A 186 16.84 20.73 28.14
C THR A 186 15.40 20.24 28.31
N GLU A 187 14.93 20.26 29.55
CA GLU A 187 13.58 19.93 30.00
C GLU A 187 12.48 20.80 29.37
N ASP A 188 12.80 22.00 28.88
CA ASP A 188 11.84 22.86 28.17
C ASP A 188 11.64 22.43 26.70
N TYR A 189 12.59 21.68 26.12
CA TYR A 189 12.60 21.28 24.71
C TYR A 189 12.30 19.79 24.49
N PHE A 190 12.58 18.96 25.50
CA PHE A 190 12.30 17.52 25.49
C PHE A 190 11.44 17.14 26.71
N PRO A 191 10.14 17.48 26.70
CA PRO A 191 9.25 17.05 27.78
C PRO A 191 9.22 15.51 27.84
N MET A 192 9.36 14.98 29.05
CA MET A 192 9.36 13.54 29.30
C MET A 192 7.93 13.01 29.09
N GLU A 193 7.60 12.61 27.86
CA GLU A 193 6.38 11.83 27.64
C GLU A 193 6.61 10.43 28.22
N MET A 194 6.05 10.17 29.40
CA MET A 194 5.99 8.85 30.03
C MET A 194 4.76 8.10 29.46
N PRO A 195 4.90 7.18 28.49
CA PRO A 195 3.79 6.34 28.09
C PRO A 195 3.52 5.29 29.18
N GLY A 196 2.50 5.52 30.01
CA GLY A 196 1.83 4.44 30.74
C GLY A 196 1.83 4.53 32.26
N THR A 197 0.87 5.28 32.80
CA THR A 197 0.29 5.01 34.12
C THR A 197 -1.22 4.84 33.97
N LYS A 198 -1.62 3.77 33.27
CA LYS A 198 -2.94 3.16 33.48
C LYS A 198 -2.72 1.89 34.30
N CYS A 199 -2.80 2.06 35.63
CA CYS A 199 -2.90 0.93 36.54
C CYS A 199 -4.23 0.19 36.27
N PRO A 200 -4.25 -1.14 36.16
CA PRO A 200 -5.50 -1.88 36.23
C PRO A 200 -6.00 -1.80 37.68
N THR A 201 -7.23 -1.29 37.86
CA THR A 201 -7.96 -1.40 39.12
C THR A 201 -8.30 -2.87 39.39
N PRO A 202 -8.27 -3.31 40.66
CA PRO A 202 -8.61 -4.68 41.06
C PRO A 202 -10.08 -5.03 40.83
#